data_AF-A0A485M3Y6-F1
#
_entry.id   AF-A0A485M3Y6-F1
#
_cell.length_a   1.000
_cell.length_b   1.000
_cell.length_c   1.000
_cell.angle_alpha   90.00
_cell.angle_beta   90.00
_cell.angle_gamma   90.00
#
_symmetry.space_group_name_H-M   'P 1'
#
loop_
_entity.id
_entity.type
_entity.pdbx_description
1 polymer ?
#
loop_
_entity_poly.entity_id
_entity_poly.type
_entity_poly.pdbx_seq_one_letter_code
_entity_poly.pdbx_strand_id
1 'polypeptide(L)'
;MIRGIAELHHIRESNPAKAVDLACKEFESIFAHQLLKTMGESMPDGLFGEGLASDIYKDMLFQSIARSMAESGALGIGDMLRQHMQALNMQEAESRGQGGGR
;
A
#
# COMPACT_ATOMS: atom_id res chain seq x y z
N MET A 1 -9.71 9.39 -0.58
CA MET A 1 -8.61 9.70 -1.53
C MET A 1 -7.30 9.56 -0.78
N ILE A 2 -6.40 8.71 -1.27
CA ILE A 2 -5.16 8.39 -0.58
C ILE A 2 -4.22 9.58 -0.67
N ARG A 3 -3.91 10.18 0.48
CA ARG A 3 -3.16 11.45 0.59
C ARG A 3 -1.69 11.31 0.15
N GLY A 4 -1.13 10.10 0.13
CA GLY A 4 0.29 9.88 -0.14
C GLY A 4 0.75 10.21 -1.56
N ILE A 5 -0.11 10.22 -2.58
CA ILE A 5 0.35 10.33 -3.99
C ILE A 5 0.97 11.70 -4.31
N ALA A 6 0.39 12.79 -3.79
CA ALA A 6 0.96 14.12 -3.98
C ALA A 6 2.30 14.28 -3.24
N GLU A 7 2.42 13.69 -2.05
CA GLU A 7 3.65 13.67 -1.26
C GLU A 7 4.74 12.82 -1.92
N LEU A 8 4.36 11.69 -2.54
CA LEU A 8 5.28 10.80 -3.26
C LEU A 8 6.03 11.52 -4.39
N HIS A 9 5.36 12.38 -5.15
CA HIS A 9 5.99 13.11 -6.25
C HIS A 9 7.15 14.00 -5.78
N HIS A 10 6.97 14.70 -4.66
CA HIS A 10 7.99 15.59 -4.10
C HIS A 10 9.11 14.82 -3.36
N ILE A 11 8.75 13.77 -2.62
CA ILE A 11 9.74 12.99 -1.87
C ILE A 11 10.61 12.16 -2.81
N ARG A 12 10.10 11.70 -3.96
CA ARG A 12 10.89 10.96 -4.95
C ARG A 12 12.17 11.67 -5.36
N GLU A 13 12.12 12.98 -5.55
CA GLU A 13 13.27 13.77 -6.00
C GLU A 13 14.27 14.06 -4.87
N SER A 14 13.79 14.20 -3.64
CA SER A 14 14.63 14.54 -2.48
C SER A 14 15.17 13.33 -1.73
N ASN A 15 14.39 12.24 -1.66
CA ASN A 15 14.75 11.00 -0.98
C ASN A 15 14.03 9.79 -1.62
N PRO A 16 14.65 9.17 -2.64
CA PRO A 16 14.07 8.04 -3.36
C PRO A 16 13.72 6.84 -2.46
N ALA A 17 14.55 6.54 -1.45
CA ALA A 17 14.32 5.44 -0.53
C ALA A 17 13.04 5.66 0.30
N LYS A 18 12.87 6.88 0.84
CA LYS A 18 11.66 7.25 1.58
C LYS A 18 10.41 7.24 0.68
N ALA A 19 10.56 7.56 -0.61
CA ALA A 19 9.45 7.49 -1.56
C ALA A 19 9.01 6.04 -1.82
N VAL A 20 9.95 5.11 -1.98
CA VAL A 20 9.63 3.67 -2.10
C VAL A 20 8.91 3.18 -0.85
N ASP A 21 9.42 3.54 0.32
CA ASP A 21 8.82 3.17 1.61
C ASP A 21 7.36 3.63 1.74
N LEU A 22 7.09 4.88 1.36
CA LEU A 22 5.75 5.45 1.35
C LEU A 22 4.86 4.76 0.33
N ALA A 23 5.36 4.48 -0.88
CA ALA A 23 4.60 3.79 -1.91
C ALA A 23 4.20 2.37 -1.48
N CYS A 24 5.12 1.63 -0.84
CA CYS A 24 4.85 0.31 -0.30
C CYS A 24 3.78 0.33 0.81
N LYS A 25 3.83 1.32 1.72
CA LYS A 25 2.80 1.48 2.75
C LYS A 25 1.44 1.84 2.17
N GLU A 26 1.40 2.72 1.18
CA GLU A 26 0.15 3.09 0.52
C GLU A 26 -0.46 1.91 -0.24
N PHE A 27 0.38 1.08 -0.86
CA PHE A 27 -0.07 -0.17 -1.46
C PHE A 27 -0.68 -1.13 -0.43
N GLU A 28 -0.03 -1.31 0.73
CA GLU A 28 -0.59 -2.15 1.81
C GLU A 28 -1.94 -1.61 2.29
N SER A 29 -2.12 -0.28 2.37
CA SER A 29 -3.41 0.33 2.73
C SER A 29 -4.49 0.04 1.69
N ILE A 30 -4.19 0.10 0.39
CA ILE A 30 -5.15 -0.24 -0.67
C ILE A 30 -5.54 -1.71 -0.59
N PHE A 31 -4.55 -2.58 -0.43
CA PHE A 31 -4.77 -4.01 -0.36
C PHE A 31 -5.60 -4.39 0.88
N ALA A 32 -5.26 -3.83 2.05
CA ALA A 32 -6.02 -4.04 3.27
C ALA A 32 -7.47 -3.54 3.14
N HIS A 33 -7.69 -2.40 2.47
CA HIS A 33 -9.04 -1.88 2.23
C HIS A 33 -9.85 -2.84 1.34
N GLN A 34 -9.25 -3.32 0.24
CA GLN A 34 -9.90 -4.30 -0.64
C GLN A 34 -10.21 -5.60 0.10
N LEU A 35 -9.28 -6.09 0.93
CA LEU A 35 -9.49 -7.29 1.74
C LEU A 35 -10.67 -7.12 2.70
N LEU A 36 -10.71 -6.02 3.46
CA LEU A 36 -11.80 -5.71 4.39
C LEU A 36 -13.13 -5.57 3.67
N LYS A 37 -13.14 -4.95 2.50
CA LYS A 37 -14.35 -4.81 1.68
C LYS A 37 -14.88 -6.17 1.24
N THR A 38 -14.02 -7.04 0.71
CA THR A 38 -14.39 -8.40 0.30
C THR A 38 -14.85 -9.25 1.50
N MET A 39 -14.22 -9.09 2.67
CA MET A 39 -14.70 -9.73 3.91
C MET A 39 -16.09 -9.22 4.30
N GLY A 40 -16.32 -7.90 4.21
CA GLY A 40 -17.62 -7.28 4.51
C GLY A 40 -18.73 -7.75 3.57
N GLU A 41 -18.43 -7.92 2.28
CA GLU A 41 -19.37 -8.47 1.28
C GLU A 41 -19.75 -9.93 1.56
N SER A 42 -18.90 -10.68 2.25
CA SER A 42 -19.16 -12.09 2.61
C SER A 42 -19.94 -12.26 3.92
N MET A 43 -20.11 -11.19 4.70
CA MET A 43 -20.87 -11.22 5.95
C MET A 43 -22.37 -11.03 5.65
N PRO A 44 -23.26 -11.76 6.35
CA PRO A 44 -24.70 -11.51 6.26
C PRO A 44 -25.01 -10.07 6.71
N ASP A 45 -26.12 -9.52 6.20
CA ASP A 45 -26.56 -8.17 6.53
C ASP A 45 -26.57 -7.96 8.05
N GLY A 46 -25.60 -7.16 8.51
CA GLY A 46 -25.29 -6.94 9.91
C GLY A 46 -25.69 -5.55 10.42
N LEU A 47 -25.03 -5.12 11.50
CA LEU A 47 -25.24 -3.88 12.28
C LEU A 47 -25.51 -2.58 11.51
N PHE A 48 -25.09 -2.48 10.26
CA PHE A 48 -25.14 -1.25 9.49
C PHE A 48 -26.40 -1.11 8.61
N GLY A 49 -27.29 -2.10 8.58
CA GLY A 49 -28.49 -2.05 7.74
C GLY A 49 -28.19 -1.87 6.25
N GLU A 50 -29.24 -1.59 5.49
CA GLU A 50 -29.21 -1.45 4.03
C GLU A 50 -29.23 0.02 3.59
N GLY A 51 -28.65 0.31 2.43
CA GLY A 51 -28.79 1.58 1.72
C GLY A 51 -27.50 2.37 1.52
N LEU A 52 -27.56 3.35 0.59
CA LEU A 52 -26.39 4.11 0.13
C LEU A 52 -25.58 4.77 1.26
N ALA A 53 -26.25 5.35 2.25
CA ALA A 53 -25.57 6.00 3.38
C ALA A 53 -24.78 4.99 4.24
N SER A 54 -25.32 3.79 4.41
CA SER A 54 -24.66 2.69 5.11
C SER A 54 -23.41 2.24 4.35
N ASP A 55 -23.52 2.07 3.04
CA ASP A 55 -22.42 1.62 2.20
C ASP A 55 -21.26 2.63 2.17
N ILE A 56 -21.59 3.93 2.08
CA ILE A 56 -20.59 4.99 2.18
C ILE A 56 -19.88 4.95 3.53
N TYR A 57 -20.63 4.79 4.63
CA TYR A 57 -20.04 4.73 5.97
C TYR A 57 -19.15 3.50 6.16
N LYS A 58 -19.61 2.31 5.71
CA LYS A 58 -18.82 1.07 5.74
C LYS A 58 -17.51 1.24 4.97
N ASP A 59 -17.56 1.82 3.77
CA ASP A 59 -16.36 2.04 2.96
C ASP A 59 -15.37 2.99 3.66
N MET A 60 -15.86 4.09 4.24
CA MET A 60 -15.04 5.00 5.04
C MET A 60 -14.44 4.32 6.27
N LEU A 61 -15.21 3.47 6.95
CA LEU A 61 -14.74 2.69 8.09
C LEU A 61 -13.62 1.75 7.67
N PHE A 62 -13.83 0.94 6.63
CA PHE A 62 -12.82 0.02 6.12
C PHE A 62 -11.57 0.75 5.64
N GLN A 63 -11.70 1.92 5.00
CA GLN A 63 -10.57 2.75 4.62
C GLN A 63 -9.76 3.23 5.85
N SER A 64 -10.44 3.60 6.95
CA SER A 64 -9.75 4.02 8.18
C SER A 64 -8.99 2.86 8.85
N ILE A 65 -9.59 1.68 8.90
CA ILE A 65 -8.98 0.47 9.47
C ILE A 65 -7.78 0.05 8.62
N ALA A 66 -7.96 -0.02 7.30
CA ALA A 66 -6.90 -0.38 6.36
C ALA A 66 -5.68 0.54 6.48
N ARG A 67 -5.90 1.83 6.68
CA ARG A 67 -4.83 2.80 6.92
C ARG A 67 -4.07 2.48 8.20
N SER A 68 -4.78 2.25 9.31
CA SER A 68 -4.14 1.89 10.59
C SER A 68 -3.34 0.59 10.47
N MET A 69 -3.86 -0.39 9.74
CA MET A 69 -3.17 -1.65 9.47
C MET A 69 -1.85 -1.40 8.73
N ALA A 70 -1.89 -0.62 7.64
CA ALA A 70 -0.70 -0.30 6.85
C ALA A 70 0.32 0.57 7.62
N GLU A 71 -0.13 1.50 8.47
CA GLU A 71 0.75 2.30 9.33
C GLU A 71 1.52 1.42 10.32
N SER A 72 0.85 0.39 10.88
CA SER A 72 1.46 -0.60 11.76
C SER A 72 2.23 -1.72 11.05
N GLY A 73 2.09 -1.86 9.73
CA GLY A 73 2.63 -3.00 8.96
C GLY A 73 1.95 -4.33 9.30
N ALA A 74 0.65 -4.31 9.65
CA ALA A 74 -0.06 -5.47 10.18
C ALA A 74 -0.13 -6.66 9.21
N LEU A 75 -0.06 -6.41 7.89
CA LEU A 75 -0.05 -7.48 6.89
C LEU A 75 1.38 -7.82 6.43
N GLY A 76 2.36 -6.96 6.69
CA GLY A 76 3.76 -7.13 6.26
C GLY A 76 3.97 -7.04 4.74
N ILE A 77 2.93 -6.68 3.98
CA ILE A 77 2.98 -6.63 2.52
C ILE A 77 3.87 -5.49 2.04
N GLY A 78 3.81 -4.32 2.69
CA GLY A 78 4.66 -3.18 2.37
C GLY A 78 6.14 -3.51 2.56
N ASP A 79 6.48 -4.26 3.61
CA ASP A 79 7.86 -4.68 3.86
C ASP A 79 8.34 -5.72 2.84
N MET A 80 7.49 -6.70 2.50
CA MET A 80 7.81 -7.67 1.44
C MET A 80 8.04 -6.99 0.09
N LEU A 81 7.19 -6.03 -0.29
CA LEU A 81 7.38 -5.27 -1.52
C LEU A 81 8.68 -4.47 -1.50
N ARG A 82 8.98 -3.80 -0.38
CA ARG A 82 10.21 -3.03 -0.23
C ARG A 82 11.45 -3.89 -0.40
N GLN A 83 11.49 -5.06 0.25
CA GLN A 83 12.57 -6.02 0.12
C GLN A 83 12.72 -6.50 -1.33
N HIS A 84 11.60 -6.81 -1.99
CA HIS A 84 11.62 -7.25 -3.39
C HIS A 84 12.17 -6.17 -4.32
N MET A 85 11.75 -4.90 -4.14
CA MET A 85 12.27 -3.79 -4.95
C MET A 85 13.75 -3.51 -4.70
N GLN A 86 14.22 -3.64 -3.45
CA GLN A 86 15.65 -3.53 -3.14
C GLN A 86 16.46 -4.63 -3.83
N ALA A 87 15.97 -5.88 -3.81
CA ALA A 87 16.62 -7.00 -4.47
C ALA A 87 16.70 -6.81 -5.99
N LEU A 88 15.64 -6.28 -6.63
CA LEU A 88 15.65 -5.96 -8.06
C LEU A 88 16.69 -4.87 -8.40
N ASN A 89 16.73 -3.79 -7.61
CA ASN A 89 17.71 -2.72 -7.83
C ASN A 89 19.17 -3.21 -7.68
N MET A 90 19.42 -4.18 -6.80
CA MET A 90 20.75 -4.78 -6.64
C MET A 90 21.15 -5.61 -7.87
N GLN A 91 20.23 -6.41 -8.42
CA GLN A 91 20.47 -7.20 -9.64
C GLN A 91 20.74 -6.29 -10.87
N GLU A 92 20.06 -5.14 -10.96
CA GLU A 92 20.31 -4.15 -12.00
C GLU A 92 21.69 -3.47 -11.87
N ALA A 93 22.16 -3.23 -10.65
CA ALA A 93 23.49 -2.66 -10.41
C ALA A 93 24.61 -3.64 -10.78
N GLU A 94 24.44 -4.93 -10.47
CA GLU A 94 25.42 -5.99 -10.77
C GLU A 94 25.54 -6.27 -12.28
N SER A 95 24.41 -6.24 -13.00
CA SER A 95 24.39 -6.40 -14.46
C SER A 95 24.99 -5.19 -15.20
N ARG A 96 24.88 -3.97 -14.66
CA ARG A 96 25.56 -2.78 -15.18
C ARG A 96 27.07 -2.78 -14.91
N GLY A 97 27.53 -3.38 -13.81
CA GLY A 97 28.96 -3.49 -13.47
C GLY A 97 29.76 -4.45 -14.35
N GLN A 98 29.11 -5.47 -14.93
CA GLN A 98 29.79 -6.50 -15.75
C GLN A 98 29.92 -6.12 -17.24
N GLY A 99 29.30 -5.03 -17.70
CA GLY A 99 29.35 -4.59 -19.11
C GLY A 99 30.51 -3.65 -19.47
N GLY A 100 31.31 -3.19 -18.51
CA GLY A 100 32.35 -2.15 -18.72
C GLY A 100 33.78 -2.65 -18.94
N GLY A 101 33.98 -3.96 -19.05
CA GLY A 101 35.32 -4.58 -19.09
C GLY A 101 35.54 -5.50 -20.28
N ARG A 102 35.36 -5.00 -21.51
CA ARG A 102 35.98 -5.54 -22.74
C ARG A 102 36.23 -4.42 -23.73
#